data_AF-A0A7S7LTD2-F1
#
_entry.id   AF-A0A7S7LTD2-F1
#
_cell.length_a   1.000
_cell.length_b   1.000
_cell.length_c   1.000
_cell.angle_alpha   90.00
_cell.angle_beta   90.00
_cell.angle_gamma   90.00
#
_symmetry.space_group_name_H-M   'P 1'
#
loop_
_entity.id
_entity.type
_entity.pdbx_description
1 polymer ?
#
loop_
_entity_poly.entity_id
_entity_poly.type
_entity_poly.pdbx_seq_one_letter_code
_entity_poly.pdbx_strand_id
1 'polypeptide(L)'
;MKKYMITLTVVFLTVWFTSCSDEGDASFKNGVTVISLVGVDCVTTPTSTDIANYTTLLSGDTIVKDDDNATISIYHDANGTKKICLINNGSSAHLLR
;
A
#
# COMPACT_ATOMS: atom_id res chain seq x y z
N MET A 1 11.80 29.09 -49.62
CA MET A 1 11.54 29.27 -48.16
C MET A 1 10.37 28.43 -47.63
N LYS A 2 9.28 28.20 -48.39
CA LYS A 2 8.12 27.39 -47.94
C LYS A 2 8.38 25.89 -47.72
N LYS A 3 9.39 25.30 -48.37
CA LYS A 3 9.68 23.85 -48.27
C LYS A 3 10.27 23.44 -46.91
N TYR A 4 11.03 24.32 -46.26
CA TYR A 4 11.70 24.01 -44.97
C TYR A 4 10.76 24.17 -43.76
N MET A 5 9.68 24.93 -43.90
CA MET A 5 8.71 25.18 -42.82
C MET A 5 7.76 23.99 -42.60
N ILE A 6 7.47 23.25 -43.68
CA ILE A 6 6.66 22.02 -43.64
C ILE A 6 7.48 20.87 -43.01
N THR A 7 8.79 20.80 -43.30
CA THR A 7 9.65 19.75 -42.74
C THR A 7 9.81 19.88 -41.22
N LEU A 8 9.86 21.11 -40.69
CA LEU A 8 10.01 21.34 -39.25
C LEU A 8 8.75 20.96 -38.44
N THR A 9 7.57 21.08 -39.04
CA THR A 9 6.28 20.75 -38.37
C THR A 9 6.04 19.25 -38.28
N VAL A 10 6.49 18.48 -39.26
CA VAL A 10 6.35 17.00 -39.26
C VAL A 10 7.26 16.35 -38.21
N VAL A 11 8.45 16.91 -37.96
CA VAL A 11 9.39 16.38 -36.96
C VAL A 11 8.91 16.61 -35.52
N PHE A 12 8.17 17.69 -35.24
CA PHE A 12 7.63 17.94 -33.90
C PHE A 12 6.46 17.01 -33.54
N LEU A 13 5.70 16.53 -34.53
CA LEU A 13 4.57 15.62 -34.32
C LEU A 13 5.00 14.18 -34.01
N THR A 14 6.19 13.75 -34.43
CA THR A 14 6.68 12.38 -34.16
C THR A 14 7.28 12.20 -32.77
N VAL A 15 7.65 13.29 -32.07
CA VAL A 15 8.23 13.24 -30.71
C VAL A 15 7.14 13.09 -29.63
N TRP A 16 5.87 13.38 -29.96
CA TRP A 16 4.76 13.26 -29.02
C TRP A 16 4.20 11.85 -28.87
N PHE A 17 4.49 10.93 -29.81
CA PHE A 17 4.05 9.53 -29.72
C PHE A 17 5.11 8.60 -29.14
N THR A 18 6.36 9.05 -28.97
CA THR A 18 7.42 8.22 -28.39
C THR A 18 7.44 8.22 -26.86
N SER A 19 6.57 8.98 -26.18
CA SER A 19 6.45 8.92 -24.72
C SER A 19 5.29 8.05 -24.21
N CYS A 20 4.57 7.37 -25.11
CA CYS A 20 3.53 6.39 -24.75
C CYS A 20 3.69 5.06 -25.49
N SER A 21 4.90 4.76 -25.98
CA SER A 21 5.21 3.48 -26.60
C SER A 21 6.45 2.86 -25.97
N ASP A 22 6.50 2.87 -24.64
CA ASP A 22 7.00 1.70 -23.94
C ASP A 22 5.76 0.88 -23.55
N GLU A 23 5.40 -0.06 -24.44
CA GLU A 23 4.90 -1.37 -24.04
C GLU A 23 6.06 -2.19 -23.40
N GLY A 24 7.01 -1.51 -22.75
CA GLY A 24 7.81 -2.15 -21.74
C GLY A 24 6.81 -2.67 -20.74
N ASP A 25 6.92 -3.96 -20.42
CA ASP A 25 6.44 -4.52 -19.18
C ASP A 25 6.84 -3.57 -18.05
N ALA A 26 6.02 -2.55 -17.78
CA ALA A 26 5.81 -1.99 -16.47
C ALA A 26 5.11 -3.11 -15.71
N SER A 27 5.85 -4.21 -15.51
CA SER A 27 5.82 -4.92 -14.26
C SER A 27 5.94 -3.82 -13.24
N PHE A 28 4.81 -3.37 -12.70
CA PHE A 28 4.76 -2.87 -11.34
C PHE A 28 5.44 -3.99 -10.56
N LYS A 29 6.77 -3.88 -10.41
CA LYS A 29 7.53 -4.74 -9.52
C LYS A 29 6.82 -4.55 -8.21
N ASN A 30 6.10 -5.59 -7.78
CA ASN A 30 5.36 -5.70 -6.55
C ASN A 30 6.10 -4.95 -5.43
N GLY A 31 5.79 -3.67 -5.27
CA GLY A 31 6.27 -2.84 -4.17
C GLY A 31 5.41 -3.03 -2.92
N VAL A 32 4.37 -3.86 -3.04
CA VAL A 32 3.46 -4.19 -1.96
C VAL A 32 4.19 -5.08 -0.97
N THR A 33 4.57 -4.50 0.16
CA THR A 33 5.10 -5.19 1.32
C THR A 33 3.94 -5.84 2.06
N VAL A 34 4.02 -7.16 2.25
CA VAL A 34 3.04 -7.90 3.04
C VAL A 34 3.51 -7.95 4.49
N ILE A 35 2.75 -7.37 5.41
CA ILE A 35 3.04 -7.42 6.86
C ILE A 35 2.05 -8.36 7.51
N SER A 36 2.52 -9.53 7.92
CA SER A 36 1.69 -10.51 8.63
C SER A 36 1.32 -10.02 10.03
N LEU A 37 0.06 -10.20 10.41
CA LEU A 37 -0.46 -9.92 11.76
C LEU A 37 -0.58 -11.22 12.60
N VAL A 38 0.04 -12.31 12.18
CA VAL A 38 0.05 -13.58 12.92
C VAL A 38 0.82 -13.42 14.23
N GLY A 39 0.15 -13.65 15.36
CA GLY A 39 0.73 -13.53 16.71
C GLY A 39 0.72 -12.11 17.29
N VAL A 40 0.09 -11.14 16.63
CA VAL A 40 -0.17 -9.81 17.19
C VAL A 40 -1.52 -9.83 17.89
N ASP A 41 -1.59 -10.50 19.04
CA ASP A 41 -2.86 -10.73 19.73
C ASP A 41 -3.31 -9.50 20.54
N CYS A 42 -4.57 -9.13 20.39
CA CYS A 42 -5.17 -8.08 21.19
C CYS A 42 -5.41 -8.56 22.62
N VAL A 43 -4.93 -7.79 23.59
CA VAL A 43 -5.28 -7.98 25.00
C VAL A 43 -6.62 -7.27 25.24
N THR A 44 -7.51 -7.85 26.05
CA THR A 44 -8.86 -7.33 26.32
C THR A 44 -8.84 -5.97 27.04
N THR A 45 -7.82 -5.72 27.85
CA THR A 45 -7.56 -4.43 28.50
C THR A 45 -6.08 -4.07 28.32
N PRO A 46 -5.70 -3.55 27.14
CA PRO A 46 -4.29 -3.39 26.81
C PRO A 46 -3.70 -2.20 27.57
N THR A 47 -2.53 -2.41 28.15
CA THR A 47 -1.69 -1.35 28.70
C THR A 47 -0.98 -0.59 27.58
N SER A 48 -0.38 0.56 27.90
CA SER A 48 0.46 1.29 26.94
C SER A 48 1.61 0.44 26.39
N THR A 49 2.16 -0.46 27.21
CA THR A 49 3.21 -1.41 26.82
C THR A 49 2.69 -2.46 25.83
N ASP A 50 1.46 -2.94 26.01
CA ASP A 50 0.85 -3.89 25.07
C ASP A 50 0.63 -3.23 23.70
N ILE A 51 0.08 -2.01 23.70
CA ILE A 51 -0.16 -1.22 22.48
C ILE A 51 1.16 -0.84 21.79
N ALA A 52 2.27 -0.72 22.53
CA ALA A 52 3.58 -0.47 21.94
C ALA A 52 3.98 -1.59 20.95
N ASN A 53 3.57 -2.83 21.22
CA ASN A 53 3.89 -4.01 20.40
C ASN A 53 2.91 -4.24 19.24
N TYR A 54 1.82 -3.48 19.16
CA TYR A 54 0.87 -3.57 18.05
C TYR A 54 1.42 -2.95 16.77
N THR A 55 0.92 -3.43 15.63
CA THR A 55 1.39 -3.01 14.31
C THR A 55 0.86 -1.62 13.97
N THR A 56 1.76 -0.68 13.68
CA THR A 56 1.37 0.67 13.25
C THR A 56 0.78 0.64 11.85
N LEU A 57 -0.42 1.23 11.72
CA LEU A 57 -1.11 1.44 10.46
C LEU A 57 -0.70 2.80 9.87
N LEU A 58 -0.19 2.78 8.64
CA LEU A 58 0.19 3.96 7.88
C LEU A 58 -0.90 4.33 6.87
N SER A 59 -0.84 5.56 6.37
CA SER A 59 -1.72 5.98 5.28
C SER A 59 -1.37 5.20 4.01
N GLY A 60 -2.39 4.64 3.34
CA GLY A 60 -2.22 3.79 2.16
C GLY A 60 -2.21 2.29 2.47
N ASP A 61 -2.03 1.90 3.73
CA ASP A 61 -2.12 0.48 4.11
C ASP A 61 -3.51 -0.06 3.83
N THR A 62 -3.58 -1.26 3.25
CA THR A 62 -4.80 -2.03 3.12
C THR A 62 -4.77 -3.21 4.08
N ILE A 63 -5.80 -3.31 4.92
CA ILE A 63 -5.97 -4.43 5.83
C ILE A 63 -6.71 -5.55 5.08
N VAL A 64 -6.09 -6.72 5.00
CA VAL A 64 -6.66 -7.91 4.38
C VAL A 64 -6.84 -8.97 5.46
N LYS A 65 -8.05 -9.52 5.53
CA LYS A 65 -8.35 -10.67 6.37
C LYS A 65 -8.13 -11.92 5.54
N ASP A 66 -7.28 -12.81 6.03
CA ASP A 66 -7.02 -14.10 5.38
C ASP A 66 -8.09 -15.13 5.77
N ASP A 67 -8.69 -14.96 6.96
CA ASP A 67 -9.80 -15.77 7.47
C ASP A 67 -11.06 -14.93 7.69
N ASP A 68 -12.23 -15.49 7.37
CA ASP A 68 -13.53 -14.82 7.59
C ASP A 68 -13.79 -14.49 9.07
N ASN A 69 -13.24 -15.31 9.97
CA ASN A 69 -13.36 -15.11 11.41
C ASN A 69 -12.31 -14.13 11.97
N ALA A 70 -11.39 -13.61 11.16
CA ALA A 70 -10.40 -12.65 11.62
C ALA A 70 -11.09 -11.36 12.08
N THR A 71 -10.91 -11.03 13.36
CA THR A 71 -11.39 -9.78 13.95
C THR A 71 -10.20 -8.92 14.31
N ILE A 72 -10.17 -7.68 13.82
CA ILE A 72 -9.05 -6.77 13.96
C ILE A 72 -9.52 -5.62 14.83
N SER A 73 -8.74 -5.29 15.86
CA SER A 73 -8.96 -4.10 16.67
C SER A 73 -8.04 -2.98 16.20
N ILE A 74 -8.57 -1.77 16.13
CA ILE A 74 -7.81 -0.57 15.78
C ILE A 74 -7.78 0.36 17.00
N TYR A 75 -6.57 0.59 17.50
CA TYR A 75 -6.29 1.50 18.59
C TYR A 75 -5.79 2.83 18.05
N HIS A 76 -6.28 3.91 18.64
CA HIS A 76 -5.83 5.26 18.35
C HIS A 76 -5.07 5.78 19.57
N ASP A 77 -3.80 6.14 19.39
CA ASP A 77 -3.07 6.82 20.45
C ASP A 77 -3.47 8.30 20.53
N ALA A 78 -3.04 8.98 21.60
CA ALA A 78 -3.31 10.40 21.80
C ALA A 78 -2.65 11.31 20.73
N ASN A 79 -1.68 10.79 19.98
CA ASN A 79 -0.99 11.51 18.90
C ASN A 79 -1.66 11.30 17.53
N GLY A 80 -2.73 10.51 17.46
CA GLY A 80 -3.43 10.17 16.22
C GLY A 80 -2.81 9.02 15.43
N THR A 81 -1.77 8.36 15.95
CA THR A 81 -1.21 7.13 15.37
C THR A 81 -2.22 6.01 15.55
N LYS A 82 -2.48 5.29 14.46
CA LYS A 82 -3.33 4.10 14.47
C LYS A 82 -2.45 2.86 14.62
N LYS A 83 -2.85 1.97 15.51
CA LYS A 83 -2.22 0.66 15.69
C LYS A 83 -3.26 -0.44 15.63
N ILE A 84 -2.86 -1.60 15.14
CA ILE A 84 -3.77 -2.72 14.96
C ILE A 84 -3.22 -4.00 15.58
N CYS A 85 -4.14 -4.86 15.98
CA CYS A 85 -3.88 -6.21 16.44
C CYS A 85 -5.05 -7.12 16.04
N LEU A 86 -4.83 -8.42 16.15
CA LEU A 86 -5.80 -9.47 15.88
C LEU A 86 -6.45 -9.93 17.19
N ILE A 87 -7.79 -9.90 17.27
CA ILE A 87 -8.53 -10.30 18.49
C ILE A 87 -8.60 -11.82 18.62
N ASN A 88 -8.76 -12.52 17.49
CA ASN A 88 -9.04 -13.94 17.49
C ASN A 88 -7.74 -14.74 17.29
N ASN A 89 -7.23 -15.34 18.36
CA ASN A 89 -6.06 -16.21 18.31
C ASN A 89 -6.28 -17.36 17.33
N GLY A 90 -5.33 -17.57 16.43
CA GLY A 90 -5.39 -18.61 15.40
C GLY A 90 -6.10 -18.19 14.10
N SER A 91 -6.57 -16.95 13.99
CA SER A 91 -6.90 -16.35 12.69
C SER A 91 -5.65 -15.69 12.08
N SER A 92 -5.77 -15.27 10.83
CA SER A 92 -4.72 -14.58 10.10
C SER A 92 -5.26 -13.36 9.35
N ALA A 93 -4.40 -12.36 9.28
CA ALA A 93 -4.62 -11.13 8.54
C ALA A 93 -3.26 -10.54 8.18
N HIS A 94 -3.23 -9.71 7.15
CA HIS A 94 -2.02 -9.01 6.74
C HIS A 94 -2.32 -7.58 6.28
N LEU A 95 -1.28 -6.77 6.23
CA LEU A 95 -1.30 -5.47 5.58
C LEU A 95 -0.63 -5.57 4.22
N LEU A 96 -1.22 -4.92 3.24
CA LEU A 96 -0.58 -4.56 1.98
C LEU A 96 -0.14 -3.10 2.08
N ARG A 97 1.17 -2.87 1.92
CA ARG A 97 1.80 -1.54 2.02
C ARG A 97 2.63 -1.21 0.79
#